data_AF-A0A0A5GFA5-F1
#
_entry.id   AF-A0A0A5GFA5-F1
#
_cell.length_a   1.000
_cell.length_b   1.000
_cell.length_c   1.000
_cell.angle_alpha   90.00
_cell.angle_beta   90.00
_cell.angle_gamma   90.00
#
_symmetry.space_group_name_H-M   'P 1'
#
loop_
_entity.id
_entity.type
_entity.pdbx_description
1 polymer ?
#
loop_
_entity_poly.entity_id
_entity_poly.type
_entity_poly.pdbx_seq_one_letter_code
_entity_poly.pdbx_strand_id
1 'polypeptide(L)' 'MELKSLESEIKRLQTQLYDIGKETDEYSSGEILKLSEELDKKIILYQKLQYGINN' A
#
# COMPACT_ATOMS: atom_id res chain seq x y z
N MET A 1 -2.18 9.69 13.17
CA MET A 1 -2.45 8.33 12.66
C MET A 1 -1.59 7.36 13.44
N GLU A 2 -2.15 6.30 14.01
CA GLU A 2 -1.38 5.33 14.80
C GLU A 2 -0.72 4.28 13.91
N LEU A 3 0.47 3.80 14.31
CA LEU A 3 1.24 2.80 13.56
C LEU A 3 0.39 1.56 13.19
N LYS A 4 -0.42 1.06 14.13
CA LYS A 4 -1.31 -0.10 13.92
C LYS A 4 -2.40 0.14 12.88
N SER A 5 -2.93 1.36 12.81
CA SER A 5 -3.90 1.73 11.78
C SER A 5 -3.24 1.67 10.40
N LEU A 6 -2.01 2.16 10.31
CA LEU A 6 -1.27 2.20 9.06
C LEU A 6 -0.85 0.80 8.58
N GLU A 7 -0.43 -0.09 9.50
CA GLU A 7 -0.20 -1.51 9.18
C GLU A 7 -1.44 -2.20 8.63
N SER A 8 -2.60 -1.91 9.23
CA SER A 8 -3.87 -2.50 8.80
C SER A 8 -4.26 -2.04 7.40
N GLU A 9 -4.02 -0.76 7.09
CA GLU A 9 -4.26 -0.20 5.76
C GLU A 9 -3.28 -0.73 4.70
N ILE A 10 -1.99 -0.86 5.05
CA ILE A 10 -0.98 -1.49 4.18
C ILE A 10 -1.41 -2.91 3.82
N LYS A 11 -1.78 -3.73 4.83
CA LYS A 11 -2.25 -5.10 4.59
C LYS A 11 -3.49 -5.13 3.71
N ARG A 12 -4.46 -4.24 3.95
CA ARG A 12 -5.68 -4.16 3.13
C ARG A 12 -5.34 -3.88 1.66
N LEU A 13 -4.47 -2.90 1.39
CA LEU A 13 -4.06 -2.56 0.03
C LEU A 13 -3.28 -3.71 -0.65
N GLN A 14 -2.42 -4.41 0.08
CA GLN A 14 -1.72 -5.59 -0.42
C GLN A 14 -2.70 -6.69 -0.84
N THR A 15 -3.72 -6.97 -0.01
CA THR A 15 -4.77 -7.95 -0.35
C THR A 15 -5.54 -7.51 -1.59
N GLN A 16 -5.95 -6.24 -1.68
CA GLN A 16 -6.68 -5.74 -2.85
C GLN A 16 -5.86 -5.84 -4.14
N LEU A 17 -4.57 -5.49 -4.10
CA LEU A 17 -3.68 -5.63 -5.26
C LEU A 17 -3.52 -7.09 -5.69
N TYR A 18 -3.39 -8.00 -4.72
CA TYR A 18 -3.30 -9.43 -4.99
C TYR A 18 -4.59 -9.98 -5.62
N ASP A 19 -5.74 -9.60 -5.08
CA ASP A 19 -7.05 -10.06 -5.57
C ASP A 19 -7.30 -9.55 -6.99
N ILE A 20 -7.06 -8.27 -7.25
CA ILE A 20 -7.22 -7.69 -8.59
C ILE A 20 -6.26 -8.36 -9.57
N GLY A 21 -4.98 -8.47 -9.22
CA GLY A 21 -4.00 -9.07 -10.10
C GLY A 21 -4.24 -10.56 -10.39
N LYS A 22 -4.91 -11.26 -9.46
CA LYS A 22 -5.38 -12.64 -9.67
C LYS A 22 -6.60 -12.70 -10.60
N GLU A 23 -7.48 -11.69 -10.56
CA GLU A 23 -8.68 -11.62 -11.40
C GLU A 23 -8.39 -11.15 -12.83
N THR A 24 -7.42 -10.25 -13.02
CA THR A 24 -7.19 -9.60 -14.31
C THR A 24 -6.04 -10.19 -15.13
N ASP A 25 -5.15 -11.01 -14.55
CA ASP A 25 -3.87 -11.49 -15.12
C ASP A 25 -2.98 -10.36 -15.70
N GLU A 26 -3.40 -9.10 -15.53
CA GLU A 26 -2.78 -7.87 -16.00
C GLU A 26 -2.62 -6.93 -14.81
N TYR A 27 -1.38 -6.84 -14.32
CA TYR A 27 -0.98 -5.91 -13.25
C TYR A 27 -0.79 -4.45 -13.76
N SER A 28 -1.07 -4.19 -15.03
CA SER A 28 -0.86 -2.91 -15.72
C SER A 28 -2.13 -2.08 -15.90
N SER A 29 -3.26 -2.50 -15.32
CA SER A 29 -4.48 -1.70 -15.36
C SER A 29 -4.29 -0.40 -14.56
N GLY A 30 -4.90 0.70 -15.02
CA GLY A 30 -4.79 2.00 -14.36
C GLY A 30 -5.30 2.03 -12.91
N GLU A 31 -6.05 1.02 -12.50
CA GLU A 31 -6.53 0.82 -11.13
C GLU A 31 -5.44 0.22 -10.23
N ILE A 32 -4.72 -0.81 -10.72
CA ILE A 32 -3.60 -1.43 -9.99
C ILE A 32 -2.47 -0.43 -9.78
N LEU A 33 -2.19 0.42 -10.78
CA LEU A 33 -1.19 1.46 -10.65
C LEU A 33 -1.54 2.45 -9.52
N LYS A 34 -2.80 2.92 -9.47
CA LYS A 34 -3.26 3.85 -8.42
C LYS A 34 -3.20 3.23 -7.03
N LEU A 35 -3.62 1.97 -6.90
CA LEU A 35 -3.56 1.25 -5.63
C LEU A 35 -2.11 1.00 -5.19
N SER A 36 -1.20 0.73 -6.13
CA SER A 36 0.23 0.58 -5.87
C SER A 36 0.85 1.89 -5.37
N GLU A 37 0.54 3.02 -6.01
CA GLU A 37 1.00 4.33 -5.55
C GLU A 37 0.45 4.69 -4.15
N GLU A 38 -0.79 4.30 -3.83
CA GLU A 38 -1.35 4.49 -2.49
C GLU A 38 -0.62 3.63 -1.46
N LEU A 39 -0.33 2.36 -1.79
CA LEU A 39 0.40 1.45 -0.93
C LEU A 39 1.80 2.01 -0.62
N ASP A 40 2.52 2.49 -1.64
CA ASP A 40 3.85 3.09 -1.47
C ASP A 40 3.83 4.29 -0.53
N LYS A 41 2.84 5.18 -0.68
CA LYS A 41 2.66 6.34 0.21
C LYS A 41 2.48 5.89 1.66
N LYS A 42 1.69 4.84 1.90
CA LYS A 42 1.46 4.31 3.25
C LYS A 42 2.70 3.64 3.83
N ILE A 43 3.44 2.87 3.02
CA ILE A 43 4.71 2.26 3.44
C ILE A 43 5.73 3.33 3.83
N ILE A 44 5.88 4.37 3.01
CA ILE A 44 6.78 5.48 3.32
C ILE A 44 6.37 6.15 4.63
N LEU A 45 5.08 6.44 4.80
CA LEU A 45 4.58 7.04 6.05
C LEU A 45 4.86 6.12 7.26
N TYR A 46 4.72 4.81 7.10
CA TYR A 46 4.96 3.83 8.15
C TYR A 46 6.43 3.81 8.54
N GLN A 47 7.33 3.78 7.56
CA GLN A 47 8.77 3.85 7.79
C GLN A 47 9.17 5.15 8.50
N LYS A 48 8.59 6.29 8.10
CA LYS A 48 8.84 7.58 8.77
C LYS A 48 8.40 7.55 10.24
N LEU A 49 7.23 6.98 10.54
CA LEU A 49 6.71 6.89 11.90
C LEU A 49 7.44 5.86 12.76
N GLN A 50 7.81 4.71 12.19
CA GLN A 50 8.48 3.62 12.91
C GLN A 50 9.95 3.95 13.21
N TYR A 51 10.64 4.55 12.25
CA TYR A 51 12.09 4.77 12.33
C TYR A 51 12.47 6.25 12.53
N GLY A 52 11.50 7.15 12.63
CA GLY A 52 11.75 8.58 12.80
C GLY A 52 12.50 9.22 11.62
N ILE A 53 12.40 8.64 10.42
CA ILE A 53 13.10 9.13 9.22
C ILE A 53 12.44 10.44 8.79
N ASN A 54 13.04 11.55 9.20
CA ASN A 54 12.74 12.87 8.67
C ASN A 54 13.78 13.16 7.58
N ASN A 55 13.37 13.11 6.30
CA ASN A 55 14.15 13.69 5.21
C ASN A 55 14.05 15.21 5.25
#